data_AF-A0A958V7C3-F1
#
_entry.id   AF-A0A958V7C3-F1
#
_cell.length_a   1.000
_cell.length_b   1.000
_cell.length_c   1.000
_cell.angle_alpha   90.00
_cell.angle_beta   90.00
_cell.angle_gamma   90.00
#
_symmetry.space_group_name_H-M   'P 1'
#
loop_
_entity.id
_entity.type
_entity.pdbx_description
1 polymer ?
#
loop_
_entity_poly.entity_id
_entity_poly.type
_entity_poly.pdbx_seq_one_letter_code
_entity_poly.pdbx_strand_id
1 'polypeptide(L)'
;MALTENQDYVFYESGLMMNSKQPMKQVDVCVVSTKDYVFYVPKKTVGMFVVLNTIKTHKLFEGKSIEQGVADLIAASETPADLEKSMMALLEDDEKYVHRISEKKSFKFKGFLGKHTLRMSTGGTNWSSIMAKGKGKSKEFRAFHGQ
;
A
#
# COMPACT_ATOMS: atom_id res chain seq x y z
N MET A 1 2.37 6.47 -23.52
CA MET A 1 3.78 6.22 -23.11
C MET A 1 3.74 5.26 -21.94
N ALA A 2 4.75 4.41 -21.75
CA ALA A 2 4.76 3.54 -20.57
C ALA A 2 5.06 4.36 -19.30
N LEU A 3 4.44 4.00 -18.18
CA LEU A 3 4.74 4.60 -16.88
C LEU A 3 6.19 4.35 -16.46
N THR A 4 6.80 5.35 -15.83
CA THR A 4 8.19 5.27 -15.34
C THR A 4 8.23 5.13 -13.83
N GLU A 5 8.78 4.02 -13.34
CA GLU A 5 8.96 3.78 -11.90
C GLU A 5 9.90 4.82 -11.27
N ASN A 6 9.61 5.22 -10.04
CA ASN A 6 10.24 6.30 -9.26
C ASN A 6 9.99 7.72 -9.80
N GLN A 7 9.33 7.87 -10.95
CA GLN A 7 8.88 9.17 -11.46
C GLN A 7 7.36 9.30 -11.32
N ASP A 8 6.64 8.37 -11.95
CA ASP A 8 5.18 8.36 -12.01
C ASP A 8 4.56 7.56 -10.86
N TYR A 9 5.18 6.44 -10.50
CA TYR A 9 4.73 5.55 -9.44
C TYR A 9 5.90 4.85 -8.74
N VAL A 10 5.63 4.20 -7.61
CA VAL A 10 6.52 3.19 -7.01
C VAL A 10 5.74 1.92 -6.71
N PHE A 11 6.38 0.76 -6.89
CA PHE A 11 5.80 -0.54 -6.59
C PHE A 11 6.68 -1.34 -5.64
N TYR A 12 6.07 -1.86 -4.57
CA TYR A 12 6.72 -2.77 -3.66
C TYR A 12 5.89 -4.03 -3.50
N GLU A 13 6.44 -5.16 -3.95
CA GLU A 13 5.83 -6.49 -3.87
C GLU A 13 5.42 -6.91 -2.46
N SER A 14 6.08 -6.40 -1.42
CA SER A 14 5.73 -6.67 -0.04
C SER A 14 5.85 -5.44 0.85
N GLY A 15 4.84 -5.27 1.70
CA GLY A 15 4.80 -4.31 2.78
C GLY A 15 3.97 -4.86 3.94
N LEU A 16 4.13 -4.25 5.12
CA LEU A 16 3.33 -4.56 6.29
C LEU A 16 2.40 -3.39 6.61
N MET A 17 1.10 -3.62 6.46
CA MET A 17 0.05 -2.66 6.74
C MET A 17 -0.60 -2.93 8.09
N MET A 18 -0.82 -1.86 8.85
CA MET A 18 -1.61 -1.82 10.08
C MET A 18 -2.51 -0.60 10.07
N ASN A 19 -3.67 -0.67 10.69
CA ASN A 19 -4.57 0.47 10.82
C ASN A 19 -5.32 0.47 12.16
N SER A 20 -5.83 1.64 12.54
CA SER A 20 -6.56 1.85 13.80
C SER A 20 -7.92 1.17 13.85
N LYS A 21 -8.55 0.89 12.70
CA LYS A 21 -9.84 0.17 12.62
C LYS A 21 -9.64 -1.34 12.88
N GLN A 22 -8.42 -1.85 12.74
CA GLN A 22 -8.03 -3.25 12.91
C GLN A 22 -6.68 -3.39 13.64
N PRO A 23 -6.54 -2.89 14.88
CA PRO A 23 -5.25 -2.84 15.57
C PRO A 23 -4.66 -4.24 15.86
N MET A 24 -5.52 -5.27 15.89
CA MET A 24 -5.16 -6.66 16.14
C MET A 24 -4.87 -7.47 14.87
N LYS A 25 -4.76 -6.83 13.70
CA LYS A 25 -4.46 -7.49 12.43
C LYS A 25 -3.22 -6.90 11.80
N GLN A 26 -2.39 -7.79 11.26
CA GLN A 26 -1.32 -7.41 10.34
C GLN A 26 -1.71 -7.88 8.94
N VAL A 27 -1.57 -6.98 7.97
CA VAL A 27 -1.87 -7.29 6.57
C VAL A 27 -0.56 -7.22 5.79
N ASP A 28 -0.17 -8.34 5.21
CA ASP A 28 0.86 -8.37 4.17
C ASP A 28 0.21 -7.88 2.87
N VAL A 29 0.83 -6.89 2.26
CA VAL A 29 0.27 -6.16 1.12
C VAL A 29 1.33 -6.01 0.03
N CYS A 30 0.90 -5.82 -1.22
CA CYS A 30 1.68 -5.03 -2.17
C CYS A 30 1.37 -3.55 -1.96
N VAL A 31 2.36 -2.70 -2.15
CA VAL A 31 2.21 -1.25 -2.09
C VAL A 31 2.40 -0.70 -3.49
N VAL A 32 1.43 0.09 -3.96
CA VAL A 32 1.58 0.92 -5.15
C VAL A 32 1.28 2.34 -4.72
N SER A 33 2.12 3.29 -5.13
CA SER A 33 1.95 4.68 -4.77
C SER A 33 2.20 5.57 -5.97
N THR A 34 1.33 6.54 -6.18
CA THR A 34 1.51 7.66 -7.11
C THR A 34 1.77 8.93 -6.30
N LYS A 35 1.82 10.10 -6.95
CA LYS A 35 1.92 11.38 -6.23
C LYS A 35 0.64 11.74 -5.46
N ASP A 36 -0.50 11.21 -5.89
CA ASP A 36 -1.82 11.56 -5.36
C ASP A 36 -2.42 10.47 -4.44
N TYR A 37 -2.05 9.21 -4.65
CA TYR A 37 -2.63 8.07 -3.92
C TYR A 37 -1.58 7.10 -3.40
N VAL A 38 -1.94 6.42 -2.31
CA VAL A 38 -1.28 5.21 -1.82
C VAL A 38 -2.31 4.07 -1.81
N PHE A 39 -1.97 2.98 -2.48
CA PHE A 39 -2.80 1.77 -2.58
C PHE A 39 -2.16 0.60 -1.84
N TYR A 40 -2.98 -0.12 -1.09
CA TYR A 40 -2.58 -1.35 -0.41
C TYR A 40 -3.34 -2.52 -0.98
N VAL A 41 -2.65 -3.38 -1.72
CA VAL A 41 -3.27 -4.56 -2.30
C VAL A 41 -3.07 -5.73 -1.33
N PRO A 42 -4.12 -6.17 -0.61
CA PRO A 42 -3.95 -7.17 0.43
C PRO A 42 -3.62 -8.55 -0.16
N LYS A 43 -2.58 -9.18 0.39
CA LYS A 43 -2.18 -10.55 0.03
C LYS A 43 -2.62 -11.55 1.09
N LYS A 44 -2.31 -11.23 2.34
CA LYS A 44 -2.57 -12.09 3.49
C LYS A 44 -2.87 -11.25 4.71
N THR A 45 -3.97 -11.54 5.39
CA THR A 45 -4.30 -10.95 6.68
C THR A 45 -4.08 -11.99 7.78
N VAL A 46 -3.33 -11.62 8.81
CA VAL A 46 -3.04 -12.46 9.97
C VAL A 46 -3.56 -11.76 11.23
N GLY A 47 -4.41 -12.46 11.99
CA GLY A 47 -4.80 -12.02 13.33
C GLY A 47 -3.66 -12.22 14.33
N MET A 48 -3.47 -11.27 15.25
CA MET A 48 -2.33 -11.27 16.18
C MET A 48 -2.55 -12.14 17.44
N PHE A 49 -3.75 -12.70 17.65
CA PHE A 49 -4.05 -13.57 18.79
C PHE A 49 -3.75 -15.04 18.51
N VAL A 50 -2.90 -15.63 19.35
CA VAL A 50 -2.45 -17.05 19.27
C VAL A 50 -3.61 -18.05 19.39
N VAL A 51 -4.68 -17.70 20.14
CA VAL A 51 -5.83 -18.59 20.39
C VAL A 51 -6.80 -18.66 19.19
N LEU A 52 -6.75 -17.67 18.28
CA LEU A 52 -7.60 -17.59 17.09
C LEU A 52 -6.77 -17.04 15.92
N ASN A 53 -5.71 -17.75 15.54
CA ASN A 53 -4.90 -17.44 14.35
C ASN A 53 -5.75 -17.54 13.08
N THR A 54 -6.49 -16.48 12.77
CA THR A 54 -7.24 -16.38 11.52
C THR A 54 -6.28 -15.90 10.44
N ILE A 55 -5.95 -16.79 9.52
CA ILE A 55 -5.21 -16.46 8.30
C ILE A 55 -6.22 -16.35 7.17
N LYS A 56 -6.35 -15.16 6.58
CA LYS A 56 -7.10 -14.95 5.33
C LYS A 56 -6.12 -14.67 4.21
N THR A 57 -6.06 -15.56 3.22
CA THR A 57 -5.36 -15.30 1.94
C THR A 57 -6.34 -14.67 0.97
N HIS A 58 -5.95 -13.57 0.35
CA HIS A 58 -6.78 -12.86 -0.62
C HIS A 58 -6.48 -13.37 -2.03
N LYS A 59 -7.52 -13.44 -2.87
CA LYS A 59 -7.43 -13.80 -4.29
C LYS A 59 -8.13 -12.69 -5.07
N LEU A 60 -7.35 -11.82 -5.70
CA LEU A 60 -7.86 -10.69 -6.50
C LEU A 60 -7.67 -10.91 -8.00
N PHE A 61 -6.83 -11.86 -8.39
CA PHE A 61 -6.54 -12.18 -9.79
C PHE A 61 -6.74 -13.67 -10.03
N GLU A 62 -7.41 -14.01 -11.13
CA GLU A 62 -7.61 -15.40 -11.51
C GLU A 62 -6.32 -16.01 -12.06
N GLY A 63 -5.86 -17.10 -11.45
CA GLY A 63 -4.68 -17.85 -11.92
C GLY A 63 -3.33 -17.15 -11.76
N LYS A 64 -3.28 -15.98 -11.10
CA LYS A 64 -2.05 -15.18 -10.90
C LYS A 64 -1.82 -14.83 -9.44
N SER A 65 -0.56 -14.59 -9.06
CA SER A 65 -0.24 -13.98 -7.76
C SER A 65 -0.71 -12.52 -7.73
N ILE A 66 -0.86 -11.96 -6.53
CA ILE A 66 -1.23 -10.55 -6.35
C ILE A 66 -0.15 -9.65 -6.95
N GLU A 67 1.12 -9.98 -6.73
CA GLU A 67 2.27 -9.25 -7.27
C GLU A 67 2.24 -9.21 -8.79
N GLN A 68 2.00 -10.35 -9.44
CA GLN A 68 1.95 -10.45 -10.90
C GLN A 68 0.75 -9.68 -11.45
N GLY A 69 -0.43 -9.84 -10.86
CA GLY A 69 -1.62 -9.12 -11.32
C GLY A 69 -1.49 -7.60 -11.19
N VAL A 70 -0.84 -7.12 -10.13
CA VAL A 70 -0.54 -5.70 -9.95
C VAL A 70 0.49 -5.23 -10.98
N ALA A 71 1.55 -6.00 -11.23
CA ALA A 71 2.53 -5.67 -12.27
C ALA A 71 1.88 -5.59 -13.66
N ASP A 72 0.97 -6.50 -13.97
CA ASP A 72 0.21 -6.50 -15.22
C ASP A 72 -0.70 -5.26 -15.34
N LEU A 73 -1.35 -4.84 -14.25
CA LEU A 73 -2.15 -3.61 -14.21
C LEU A 73 -1.31 -2.35 -14.44
N ILE A 74 -0.12 -2.29 -13.85
CA ILE A 74 0.83 -1.19 -14.06
C ILE A 74 1.27 -1.16 -15.52
N ALA A 75 1.64 -2.32 -16.09
CA ALA A 75 2.08 -2.42 -17.48
C ALA A 75 0.98 -2.06 -18.50
N ALA A 76 -0.29 -2.28 -18.15
CA ALA A 76 -1.44 -1.92 -18.97
C ALA A 76 -1.85 -0.44 -18.84
N SER A 77 -1.30 0.30 -17.87
CA SER A 77 -1.66 1.68 -17.62
C SER A 77 -0.77 2.64 -18.40
N GLU A 78 -1.38 3.61 -19.09
CA GLU A 78 -0.63 4.60 -19.88
C GLU A 78 -0.30 5.86 -19.07
N THR A 79 -1.14 6.21 -18.10
CA THR A 79 -0.97 7.40 -17.26
C THR A 79 -1.17 7.06 -15.78
N PRO A 80 -0.66 7.90 -14.85
CA PRO A 80 -0.89 7.70 -13.41
C PRO A 80 -2.37 7.66 -13.07
N ALA A 81 -3.19 8.46 -13.74
CA ALA A 81 -4.64 8.49 -13.54
C ALA A 81 -5.32 7.17 -13.97
N ASP A 82 -4.86 6.54 -15.06
CA ASP A 82 -5.37 5.23 -15.49
C ASP A 82 -5.03 4.14 -14.48
N LEU A 83 -3.81 4.17 -13.94
CA LEU A 83 -3.36 3.26 -12.89
C LEU A 83 -4.19 3.46 -11.62
N GLU A 84 -4.39 4.70 -11.19
CA GLU A 84 -5.20 5.03 -10.02
C GLU A 84 -6.63 4.53 -10.16
N LYS A 85 -7.26 4.78 -11.33
CA LYS A 85 -8.62 4.29 -11.63
C LYS A 85 -8.70 2.77 -11.57
N SER A 86 -7.73 2.08 -12.16
CA SER A 86 -7.68 0.62 -12.18
C SER A 86 -7.49 0.05 -10.77
N MET A 87 -6.67 0.70 -9.94
CA MET A 87 -6.45 0.31 -8.54
C MET A 87 -7.66 0.58 -7.66
N MET A 88 -8.34 1.72 -7.82
CA MET A 88 -9.60 2.00 -7.13
C MET A 88 -10.66 0.97 -7.49
N ALA A 89 -10.77 0.59 -8.77
CA ALA A 89 -11.70 -0.46 -9.19
C ALA A 89 -11.35 -1.83 -8.59
N LEU A 90 -10.08 -2.23 -8.61
CA LEU A 90 -9.60 -3.49 -8.02
C LEU A 90 -9.89 -3.58 -6.51
N LEU A 91 -9.76 -2.45 -5.81
CA LEU A 91 -9.89 -2.37 -4.35
C LEU A 91 -11.28 -1.90 -3.91
N GLU A 92 -12.24 -1.78 -4.84
CA GLU A 92 -13.60 -1.31 -4.60
C GLU A 92 -13.66 0.06 -3.89
N ASP A 93 -12.65 0.91 -4.11
CA ASP A 93 -12.46 2.20 -3.43
C ASP A 93 -12.56 2.12 -1.89
N ASP A 94 -12.22 0.96 -1.29
CA ASP A 94 -12.29 0.76 0.15
C ASP A 94 -11.24 1.63 0.85
N GLU A 95 -11.68 2.56 1.70
CA GLU A 95 -10.82 3.46 2.49
C GLU A 95 -9.74 2.75 3.33
N LYS A 96 -9.89 1.44 3.58
CA LYS A 96 -8.85 0.62 4.25
C LYS A 96 -7.62 0.43 3.37
N TYR A 97 -7.79 0.44 2.05
CA TYR A 97 -6.80 0.06 1.06
C TYR A 97 -6.47 1.19 0.09
N VAL A 98 -7.42 2.11 -0.14
CA VAL A 98 -7.26 3.28 -1.00
C VAL A 98 -7.08 4.52 -0.14
N HIS A 99 -5.99 5.24 -0.38
CA HIS A 99 -5.66 6.44 0.39
C HIS A 99 -5.25 7.59 -0.52
N ARG A 100 -6.19 8.51 -0.75
CA ARG A 100 -5.87 9.82 -1.34
C ARG A 100 -5.04 10.65 -0.36
N ILE A 101 -3.89 11.13 -0.82
CA ILE A 101 -2.91 11.82 0.03
C ILE A 101 -3.43 13.19 0.46
N SER A 102 -4.05 13.94 -0.45
CA SER A 102 -4.60 15.28 -0.18
C SER A 102 -5.67 15.32 0.91
N GLU A 103 -6.34 14.20 1.18
CA GLU A 103 -7.37 14.08 2.21
C GLU A 103 -6.82 13.72 3.58
N LYS A 104 -5.50 13.48 3.70
CA LYS A 104 -4.88 13.12 4.97
C LYS A 104 -4.42 14.38 5.71
N LYS A 105 -4.87 14.54 6.95
CA LYS A 105 -4.37 15.58 7.87
C LYS A 105 -2.90 15.40 8.21
N SER A 106 -2.39 14.16 8.16
CA SER A 106 -0.98 13.86 8.32
C SER A 106 -0.57 12.79 7.33
N PHE A 107 0.51 13.06 6.61
CA PHE A 107 1.23 12.12 5.74
C PHE A 107 2.72 12.23 6.10
N LYS A 108 3.21 11.33 6.97
CA LYS A 108 4.56 11.44 7.56
C LYS A 108 5.28 10.11 7.56
N PHE A 109 6.54 10.13 7.15
CA PHE A 109 7.44 9.00 7.35
C PHE A 109 8.07 9.06 8.74
N LYS A 110 7.94 7.98 9.52
CA LYS A 110 8.67 7.78 10.79
C LYS A 110 9.83 6.83 10.55
N GLY A 111 11.06 7.27 10.83
CA GLY A 111 12.25 6.45 10.76
C GLY A 111 12.62 5.86 12.12
N PHE A 112 12.84 4.55 12.19
CA PHE A 112 13.45 3.89 13.34
C PHE A 112 14.39 2.79 12.86
N LEU A 113 15.68 2.86 13.25
CA LEU A 113 16.72 1.89 12.89
C LEU A 113 16.77 1.56 11.38
N GLY A 114 16.77 2.59 10.53
CA GLY A 114 16.83 2.43 9.07
C GLY A 114 15.56 1.93 8.40
N LYS A 115 14.49 1.67 9.16
CA LYS A 115 13.16 1.34 8.64
C LYS A 115 12.31 2.61 8.62
N HIS A 116 11.81 2.99 7.45
CA HIS A 116 10.88 4.10 7.31
C HIS A 116 9.45 3.56 7.16
N THR A 117 8.58 3.98 8.07
CA THR A 117 7.15 3.64 8.06
C THR A 117 6.37 4.88 7.68
N LEU A 118 5.61 4.82 6.58
CA LEU A 118 4.64 5.86 6.27
C LEU A 118 3.48 5.72 7.24
N ARG A 119 3.11 6.82 7.90
CA ARG A 119 1.91 6.94 8.72
C ARG A 119 0.99 8.01 8.15
N MET A 120 -0.23 7.60 7.86
CA MET A 120 -1.31 8.45 7.38
C MET A 120 -2.42 8.57 8.43
N SER A 121 -3.02 9.74 8.56
CA SER A 121 -4.16 9.97 9.45
C SER A 121 -5.12 11.00 8.85
N THR A 122 -6.42 10.75 9.01
CA THR A 122 -7.50 11.71 8.71
C THR A 122 -7.87 12.57 9.93
N GLY A 123 -7.15 12.43 11.04
CA GLY A 123 -7.42 13.09 12.33
C GLY A 123 -8.03 12.17 13.38
N GLY A 124 -7.97 12.61 14.63
CA GLY A 124 -8.46 11.82 15.77
C GLY A 124 -7.71 10.49 15.93
N THR A 125 -8.45 9.41 16.15
CA THR A 125 -7.90 8.05 16.32
C THR A 125 -7.74 7.29 15.01
N ASN A 126 -8.14 7.87 13.86
CA ASN A 126 -8.09 7.22 12.56
C ASN A 126 -6.70 7.33 11.93
N TRP A 127 -5.99 6.21 11.86
CA TRP A 127 -4.67 6.14 11.25
C TRP A 127 -4.45 4.83 10.50
N SER A 128 -3.55 4.90 9.53
CA SER A 128 -3.05 3.78 8.75
C SER A 128 -1.53 3.89 8.65
N SER A 129 -0.82 2.78 8.71
CA SER A 129 0.63 2.76 8.58
C SER A 129 1.10 1.62 7.69
N ILE A 130 2.11 1.90 6.87
CA ILE A 130 2.73 0.94 5.97
C ILE A 130 4.24 1.02 6.07
N MET A 131 4.87 -0.14 6.08
CA MET A 131 6.31 -0.29 5.92
C MET A 131 6.59 -1.15 4.69
N ALA A 132 7.18 -0.56 3.65
CA ALA A 132 7.69 -1.31 2.51
C ALA A 132 8.82 -2.24 2.99
N LYS A 133 8.74 -3.53 2.65
CA LYS A 133 9.76 -4.53 3.01
C LYS A 133 10.82 -4.61 1.92
N GLY A 134 12.05 -4.91 2.33
CA GLY A 134 13.22 -5.03 1.47
C GLY A 134 14.30 -4.01 1.80
N LYS A 135 15.54 -4.34 1.45
CA LYS A 135 16.70 -3.47 1.67
C LYS A 135 16.55 -2.22 0.80
N GLY A 136 16.67 -1.03 1.37
CA GLY A 136 16.59 0.25 0.63
C GLY A 136 15.17 0.76 0.33
N LYS A 137 14.22 -0.14 0.04
CA LYS A 137 12.84 0.19 -0.38
C LYS A 137 12.11 1.22 0.49
N SER A 138 12.21 1.12 1.81
CA SER A 138 11.55 2.10 2.69
C SER A 138 12.16 3.52 2.60
N LYS A 139 13.46 3.63 2.32
CA LYS A 139 14.13 4.92 2.10
C LYS A 139 13.77 5.50 0.73
N GLU A 140 13.74 4.66 -0.31
CA GLU A 140 13.29 5.04 -1.65
C GLU A 140 11.85 5.54 -1.64
N PHE A 141 10.97 4.86 -0.90
CA PHE A 141 9.57 5.26 -0.79
C PHE A 141 9.41 6.65 -0.18
N ARG A 142 10.19 6.91 0.87
CA ARG A 142 10.25 8.22 1.51
C ARG A 142 10.73 9.29 0.52
N ALA A 143 11.81 9.00 -0.21
CA ALA A 143 12.38 9.92 -1.20
C ALA A 143 11.42 10.21 -2.37
N PHE A 144 10.67 9.21 -2.84
CA PHE A 144 9.66 9.38 -3.89
C PHE A 144 8.59 10.40 -3.51
N HIS A 145 8.19 10.45 -2.24
CA HIS A 145 7.25 11.45 -1.71
C HIS A 145 7.91 12.76 -1.25
N GLY A 146 9.21 12.95 -1.53
CA GLY A 146 9.93 14.17 -1.20
C GLY A 146 10.13 14.42 0.30
N GLN A 147 10.14 13.37 1.12
CA GLN A 147 10.27 13.47 2.58
C GLN A 147 11.61 12.98 3.14
#